data_AF-A0A0F9WBX6-F1
#
_entry.id   AF-A0A0F9WBX6-F1
#
_cell.length_a   1.000
_cell.length_b   1.000
_cell.length_c   1.000
_cell.angle_alpha   90.00
_cell.angle_beta   90.00
_cell.angle_gamma   90.00
#
_symmetry.space_group_name_H-M   'P 1'
#
loop_
_entity.id
_entity.type
_entity.pdbx_description
1 polymer ?
#
loop_
_entity_poly.entity_id
_entity_poly.type
_entity_poly.pdbx_seq_one_letter_code
_entity_poly.pdbx_strand_id
1 'polypeptide(L)' 'MVGIQKEIIDLLNEACSQEPDQSILQVISSCFAEGDISHIDDYELRDNLAVLIQVNKERIHDYQLSKKRRTSSK' A
#
# COMPACT_ATOMS: atom_id res chain seq x y z
N MET A 1 -18.02 -12.47 13.59
CA MET A 1 -17.27 -12.34 12.32
C MET A 1 -17.12 -10.86 12.03
N VAL A 2 -16.00 -10.27 12.44
CA VAL A 2 -15.61 -8.97 11.89
C VAL A 2 -15.16 -9.30 10.47
N GLY A 3 -16.00 -8.98 9.49
CA GLY A 3 -15.87 -9.49 8.12
C GLY A 3 -14.64 -8.93 7.43
N ILE A 4 -14.14 -9.69 6.44
CA ILE A 4 -13.03 -9.32 5.55
C ILE A 4 -13.12 -7.89 5.02
N GLN A 5 -14.34 -7.35 4.88
CA GLN A 5 -14.58 -5.97 4.48
C GLN A 5 -13.95 -4.95 5.44
N LYS A 6 -13.96 -5.20 6.75
CA LYS A 6 -13.30 -4.32 7.71
C LYS A 6 -11.78 -4.37 7.56
N GLU A 7 -11.21 -5.56 7.34
CA GLU A 7 -9.77 -5.68 7.09
C GLU A 7 -9.36 -4.91 5.83
N ILE A 8 -10.13 -5.01 4.76
CA ILE A 8 -9.91 -4.24 3.52
C ILE A 8 -9.99 -2.73 3.78
N ILE A 9 -10.98 -2.26 4.54
CA ILE A 9 -11.11 -0.84 4.88
C ILE A 9 -9.92 -0.35 5.71
N ASP A 10 -9.48 -1.14 6.70
CA ASP A 10 -8.34 -0.80 7.55
C ASP A 10 -7.04 -0.72 6.70
N LEU A 11 -6.84 -1.66 5.76
CA LEU A 11 -5.72 -1.64 4.83
C LEU A 11 -5.78 -0.46 3.84
N LEU A 12 -6.96 -0.15 3.29
CA LEU A 12 -7.13 1.01 2.40
C LEU A 12 -6.78 2.32 3.12
N ASN A 13 -7.23 2.48 4.37
CA ASN A 13 -6.88 3.65 5.17
C ASN A 13 -5.37 3.75 5.42
N GLU A 14 -4.72 2.62 5.71
CA GLU A 14 -3.27 2.59 5.90
C GLU A 14 -2.53 2.95 4.60
N ALA A 15 -2.89 2.34 3.47
CA ALA A 15 -2.27 2.63 2.18
C ALA A 15 -2.42 4.11 1.79
N CYS A 16 -3.63 4.68 1.91
CA CYS A 16 -3.88 6.10 1.67
C CYS A 16 -3.09 7.02 2.62
N SER A 17 -2.83 6.59 3.87
CA SER A 17 -2.05 7.39 4.82
C SER A 17 -0.57 7.47 4.49
N GLN A 18 -0.03 6.48 3.75
CA GLN A 18 1.37 6.44 3.32
C GLN A 18 1.61 7.29 2.07
N GLU A 19 0.62 7.41 1.20
CA GLU A 19 0.69 8.18 -0.04
C GLU A 19 -0.54 9.12 -0.15
N PRO A 20 -0.57 10.24 0.60
CA PRO A 20 -1.74 11.12 0.69
C PRO A 20 -2.09 11.82 -0.65
N ASP A 21 -1.16 11.82 -1.60
CA ASP A 21 -1.37 12.35 -2.95
C ASP A 21 -2.13 11.37 -3.86
N GLN A 22 -2.24 10.09 -3.48
CA GLN A 22 -3.00 9.09 -4.21
C GLN A 22 -4.44 9.03 -3.70
N SER A 23 -5.38 9.07 -4.65
CA SER A 23 -6.77 8.75 -4.38
C SER A 23 -6.95 7.26 -4.09
N ILE A 24 -8.00 6.92 -3.35
CA ILE A 24 -8.35 5.53 -3.05
C ILE A 24 -8.49 4.66 -4.32
N LEU A 25 -8.97 5.24 -5.43
CA LEU A 25 -9.07 4.53 -6.70
C LEU A 25 -7.71 4.22 -7.31
N GLN A 26 -6.71 5.06 -7.11
CA GLN A 26 -5.34 4.81 -7.57
C GLN A 26 -4.66 3.72 -6.73
N VAL A 27 -4.88 3.73 -5.42
CA VAL A 27 -4.41 2.67 -4.51
C VAL A 27 -5.01 1.32 -4.91
N ILE A 28 -6.33 1.29 -5.11
CA ILE A 28 -7.06 0.10 -5.57
C ILE A 28 -6.53 -0.35 -6.94
N SER A 29 -6.39 0.57 -7.91
CA SER A 29 -5.85 0.25 -9.24
C SER A 29 -4.43 -0.34 -9.18
N SER A 30 -3.61 0.06 -8.20
CA SER A 30 -2.25 -0.45 -8.01
C SER A 30 -2.21 -1.89 -7.50
N CYS A 31 -3.33 -2.39 -6.97
CA CYS A 31 -3.45 -3.78 -6.52
C CYS A 31 -3.71 -4.75 -7.69
N PHE A 32 -3.86 -4.25 -8.92
CA PHE A 32 -4.37 -5.02 -10.05
C PHE A 32 -3.41 -4.97 -11.25
N ALA A 33 -3.27 -6.09 -11.96
CA ALA A 33 -2.52 -6.15 -13.20
C ALA A 33 -3.39 -5.67 -14.37
N GLU A 34 -2.86 -4.74 -15.19
CA GLU A 34 -3.43 -4.31 -16.49
C GLU A 34 -4.92 -3.90 -16.50
N GLY A 35 -5.45 -3.42 -15.37
CA GLY A 35 -6.76 -2.78 -15.30
C GLY A 35 -7.97 -3.73 -15.30
N ASP A 36 -7.76 -5.04 -15.14
CA ASP A 36 -8.88 -5.97 -14.97
C ASP A 36 -9.24 -6.12 -13.48
N ILE A 37 -10.37 -5.52 -13.11
CA ILE A 37 -10.96 -5.61 -11.75
C ILE A 37 -12.10 -6.63 -11.68
N SER A 38 -12.46 -7.25 -12.81
CA SER A 38 -13.71 -8.00 -12.94
C SER A 38 -13.69 -9.37 -12.25
N HIS A 39 -12.51 -9.85 -11.87
CA HIS A 39 -12.31 -11.15 -11.24
C HIS A 39 -11.79 -11.09 -9.80
N ILE A 40 -11.63 -9.90 -9.23
CA ILE A 40 -11.05 -9.77 -7.90
C ILE A 40 -12.08 -9.97 -6.80
N ASP A 41 -11.74 -10.91 -5.92
CA ASP A 41 -12.50 -11.15 -4.70
C ASP A 41 -11.92 -10.38 -3.51
N ASP A 42 -12.67 -10.37 -2.41
CA ASP A 42 -12.29 -9.68 -1.17
C ASP A 42 -10.93 -10.18 -0.62
N TYR A 43 -10.57 -11.45 -0.84
CA TYR A 43 -9.32 -12.04 -0.34
C TYR A 43 -8.12 -11.59 -1.15
N GLU A 44 -8.23 -11.60 -2.48
CA GLU A 44 -7.19 -11.13 -3.39
C GLU A 44 -6.95 -9.62 -3.20
N LEU A 45 -8.01 -8.82 -3.07
CA LEU A 45 -7.87 -7.39 -2.77
C LEU A 45 -7.14 -7.16 -1.44
N ARG A 46 -7.51 -7.90 -0.39
CA ARG A 46 -6.86 -7.80 0.92
C ARG A 46 -5.37 -8.14 0.83
N ASP A 47 -5.04 -9.24 0.18
CA ASP A 47 -3.65 -9.72 0.09
C ASP A 47 -2.79 -8.76 -0.74
N ASN A 48 -3.32 -8.24 -1.84
CA ASN A 48 -2.62 -7.27 -2.69
C ASN A 48 -2.42 -5.93 -1.96
N LEU A 49 -3.41 -5.46 -1.18
CA LEU A 49 -3.26 -4.27 -0.33
C LEU A 49 -2.17 -4.45 0.74
N ALA A 50 -2.12 -5.62 1.37
CA ALA A 50 -1.09 -5.93 2.36
C ALA A 50 0.33 -5.93 1.76
N VAL A 51 0.49 -6.50 0.56
CA VAL A 51 1.75 -6.46 -0.20
C VAL A 51 2.13 -5.04 -0.57
N LEU A 52 1.18 -4.24 -1.08
CA LEU A 52 1.41 -2.84 -1.43
C LEU A 52 1.94 -2.02 -0.24
N ILE A 53 1.28 -2.15 0.92
CA ILE A 53 1.69 -1.51 2.18
C ILE A 53 3.11 -1.92 2.58
N GLN A 54 3.44 -3.21 2.46
CA GLN A 54 4.76 -3.72 2.82
C GLN A 54 5.86 -3.12 1.93
N VAL A 55 5.63 -3.12 0.60
CA VAL A 55 6.57 -2.53 -0.37
C VAL A 55 6.75 -1.04 -0.11
N ASN A 56 5.67 -0.31 0.19
CA ASN A 56 5.76 1.12 0.48
C ASN A 56 6.53 1.40 1.78
N LYS A 57 6.33 0.60 2.84
CA LYS A 57 7.12 0.70 4.08
C LYS A 57 8.61 0.49 3.84
N GLU A 58 8.98 -0.50 3.03
CA GLU A 58 10.37 -0.79 2.66
C GLU A 58 11.00 0.38 1.89
N ARG A 59 10.28 0.91 0.90
CA ARG A 59 10.73 2.10 0.13
C ARG A 59 10.97 3.31 1.02
N ILE A 60 10.06 3.59 1.94
CA ILE A 60 10.19 4.71 2.89
C ILE A 60 11.42 4.50 3.81
N HIS A 61 11.59 3.29 4.33
CA HIS A 61 12.73 2.95 5.18
C HIS A 61 14.07 3.12 4.46
N ASP A 62 14.19 2.61 3.23
CA ASP A 62 15.41 2.72 2.42
C ASP A 62 15.74 4.17 2.08
N TYR A 63 14.72 4.97 1.77
CA TYR A 63 14.89 6.41 1.56
C TYR A 63 15.46 7.09 2.80
N GLN A 64 14.93 6.79 3.99
CA GLN A 64 15.43 7.36 5.25
C GLN A 64 16.87 6.94 5.55
N LEU A 65 17.22 5.67 5.34
CA LEU A 65 18.59 5.17 5.48
C LEU A 65 19.57 5.89 4.54
N SER A 66 19.18 6.08 3.27
CA SER A 66 20.00 6.78 2.29
C SER A 66 20.26 8.24 2.68
N LYS A 67 19.26 8.92 3.25
CA LYS A 67 19.36 10.31 3.71
C LYS A 67 20.30 10.44 4.91
N LYS A 68 20.21 9.52 5.88
CA LYS A 68 21.07 9.51 7.08
C LYS A 68 22.54 9.30 6.74
N ARG A 69 22.86 8.46 5.75
CA ARG A 69 24.24 8.26 5.28
C ARG A 69 24.86 9.55 4.71
N ARG A 70 24.07 10.38 4.02
CA ARG A 70 24.55 11.64 3.44
C ARG A 70 24.80 12.74 4.48
N THR A 71 24.07 12.74 5.58
CA THR A 71 24.20 13.76 6.64
C THR A 71 25.26 13.42 7.69
N SER A 72 25.67 12.15 7.80
CA SER A 72 26.67 11.69 8.79
C SER A 72 28.13 11.78 8.29
N SER A 73 28.36 12.16 7.03
CA SER A 73 29.70 12.39 6.45
C SER A 73 30.13 13.86 6.48
N LYS A 74 29.63 14.65 7.43
CA LYS A 74 30.07 16.03 7.69
C LYS A 74 30.63 16.15 9.10
#